data_AF-A0A920CN44-F1
#
_entry.id   AF-A0A920CN44-F1
#
_cell.length_a   1.000
_cell.length_b   1.000
_cell.length_c   1.000
_cell.angle_alpha   90.00
_cell.angle_beta   90.00
_cell.angle_gamma   90.00
#
_symmetry.space_group_name_H-M   'P 1'
#
loop_
_entity.id
_entity.type
_entity.pdbx_description
1 polymer ?
#
loop_
_entity_poly.entity_id
_entity_poly.type
_entity_poly.pdbx_seq_one_letter_code
_entity_poly.pdbx_strand_id
1 'polypeptide(L)'
;MSKTILPYFLTIGGFGLLICGLYFIQAFEASQGMLQALPYICIGIGCGIFGHGAGELISRLAMKNNPAAAKQLEIEQKDERNLE
;
A
#
# COMPACT_ATOMS: atom_id res chain seq x y z
N MET A 1 -10.17 13.99 7.65
CA MET A 1 -10.62 12.74 7.00
C MET A 1 -10.47 11.61 8.01
N SER A 2 -11.49 10.78 8.26
CA SER A 2 -11.43 9.81 9.36
C SER A 2 -10.26 8.84 9.15
N LYS A 3 -9.46 8.62 10.21
CA LYS A 3 -8.17 7.89 10.19
C LYS A 3 -8.27 6.44 9.67
N THR A 4 -9.49 5.94 9.48
CA THR A 4 -9.78 4.59 8.98
C THR A 4 -10.07 4.56 7.49
N ILE A 5 -10.52 5.67 6.90
CA ILE A 5 -10.92 5.74 5.49
C ILE A 5 -9.69 5.77 4.57
N LEU A 6 -8.63 6.46 4.98
CA LEU A 6 -7.40 6.63 4.19
C LEU A 6 -6.75 5.30 3.75
N PRO A 7 -6.50 4.30 4.62
CA PRO A 7 -5.88 3.04 4.20
C PRO A 7 -6.76 2.23 3.23
N TYR A 8 -8.10 2.30 3.36
CA TYR A 8 -9.00 1.68 2.38
C TYR A 8 -8.89 2.34 1.00
N PHE A 9 -8.89 3.68 0.93
CA PHE A 9 -8.73 4.39 -0.33
C PHE A 9 -7.36 4.12 -0.98
N LEU A 10 -6.28 4.08 -0.20
CA LEU A 10 -4.95 3.73 -0.71
C LEU A 10 -4.91 2.30 -1.26
N THR A 11 -5.51 1.35 -0.55
CA THR A 11 -5.55 -0.05 -1.00
C THR A 11 -6.33 -0.19 -2.30
N ILE A 12 -7.54 0.38 -2.39
CA ILE A 12 -8.38 0.30 -3.60
C ILE A 12 -7.73 1.05 -4.76
N GLY A 13 -7.19 2.25 -4.51
CA GLY A 13 -6.51 3.06 -5.52
C GLY A 13 -5.24 2.41 -6.06
N GLY A 14 -4.40 1.85 -5.17
CA GLY A 14 -3.19 1.13 -5.57
C GLY A 14 -3.50 -0.15 -6.35
N PHE A 15 -4.53 -0.90 -5.95
CA PHE A 15 -4.98 -2.09 -6.67
C PHE A 15 -5.56 -1.76 -8.05
N GLY A 16 -6.35 -0.68 -8.14
CA GLY A 16 -6.84 -0.16 -9.41
C GLY A 16 -5.70 0.25 -10.36
N LEU A 17 -4.68 0.92 -9.83
CA LEU A 17 -3.50 1.33 -10.60
C LEU A 17 -2.71 0.11 -11.13
N LEU A 18 -2.61 -0.95 -10.32
CA LEU A 18 -2.02 -2.23 -10.70
C LEU A 18 -2.76 -2.89 -11.86
N ILE A 19 -4.09 -3.00 -11.77
CA ILE A 19 -4.93 -3.58 -12.83
C ILE A 19 -4.82 -2.74 -14.11
N CYS A 20 -4.88 -1.41 -14.00
CA CYS A 20 -4.71 -0.52 -15.14
C CYS A 20 -3.33 -0.68 -15.78
N GLY A 21 -2.25 -0.75 -14.98
CA GLY A 21 -0.90 -0.95 -15.48
C GLY A 21 -0.75 -2.28 -16.25
N LEU A 22 -1.28 -3.37 -15.71
CA LEU A 22 -1.29 -4.69 -16.38
C LEU A 22 -2.12 -4.69 -17.66
N TYR A 23 -3.26 -3.99 -17.66
CA TYR A 23 -4.08 -3.82 -18.86
C TYR A 23 -3.34 -3.04 -19.94
N PHE A 24 -2.60 -1.99 -19.57
CA PHE A 24 -1.78 -1.22 -20.49
C PHE A 24 -0.63 -2.04 -21.09
N ILE A 25 -0.01 -2.96 -20.35
CA ILE A 25 1.00 -3.88 -20.91
C ILE A 25 0.42 -4.70 -22.05
N GLN A 26 -0.77 -5.29 -21.85
CA GLN A 26 -1.44 -6.10 -22.88
C GLN A 26 -1.98 -5.26 -24.04
N ALA A 27 -2.42 -4.03 -23.80
CA ALA A 27 -2.97 -3.17 -24.85
C ALA A 27 -1.90 -2.53 -25.75
N PHE A 28 -0.67 -2.36 -25.26
CA PHE A 28 0.41 -1.63 -25.94
C PHE A 28 1.64 -2.49 -26.24
N GLU A 29 1.47 -3.78 -26.55
CA GLU A 29 2.57 -4.69 -26.91
C GLU A 29 3.44 -4.17 -28.08
N ALA A 30 2.94 -3.23 -28.89
CA ALA A 30 3.65 -2.61 -30.02
C ALA A 30 4.40 -1.30 -29.70
N SER A 31 4.36 -0.79 -28.47
CA SER A 31 5.01 0.49 -28.14
C SER A 31 6.53 0.31 -27.97
N GLN A 32 7.29 0.74 -28.98
CA GLN A 32 8.76 0.71 -28.98
C GLN A 32 9.31 2.00 -28.33
N GLY A 33 10.12 1.86 -27.28
CA GLY A 33 10.85 2.98 -26.65
C GLY A 33 10.38 3.32 -25.23
N MET A 34 10.61 4.56 -24.79
CA MET A 34 10.41 5.00 -23.40
C MET A 34 8.96 4.86 -22.88
N LEU A 35 7.97 4.84 -23.78
CA LEU A 35 6.57 4.59 -23.42
C LEU A 35 6.34 3.17 -22.86
N GLN A 36 7.18 2.20 -23.18
CA GLN A 36 7.10 0.85 -22.65
C GLN A 36 7.39 0.80 -21.14
N ALA A 37 8.21 1.71 -20.61
CA ALA A 37 8.54 1.76 -19.18
C ALA A 37 7.39 2.29 -18.32
N LEU A 38 6.50 3.11 -18.90
CA LEU A 38 5.40 3.77 -18.19
C LEU A 38 4.46 2.79 -17.46
N PRO A 39 3.93 1.72 -18.09
CA PRO A 39 3.08 0.77 -17.39
C PRO A 39 3.80 0.08 -16.22
N TYR A 40 5.10 -0.21 -16.34
CA TYR A 40 5.87 -0.81 -15.25
C TYR A 40 6.07 0.16 -14.08
N ILE A 41 6.27 1.45 -14.35
CA ILE A 41 6.33 2.48 -13.31
C ILE A 41 4.97 2.61 -12.61
N CYS A 42 3.87 2.61 -13.37
CA CYS A 42 2.51 2.62 -12.80
C CYS A 42 2.26 1.39 -11.91
N ILE A 43 2.71 0.21 -12.32
CA ILE A 43 2.65 -1.01 -11.51
C ILE A 43 3.49 -0.85 -10.24
N GLY A 44 4.72 -0.35 -10.34
CA GLY A 44 5.60 -0.15 -9.18
C GLY A 44 5.02 0.81 -8.15
N ILE A 45 4.49 1.95 -8.60
CA ILE A 45 3.80 2.93 -7.74
C ILE A 45 2.53 2.29 -7.16
N GLY A 46 1.76 1.54 -7.97
CA GLY A 46 0.55 0.84 -7.56
C GLY A 46 0.83 -0.16 -6.45
N CYS A 47 1.88 -0.97 -6.58
CA CYS A 47 2.36 -1.89 -5.56
C CYS A 47 2.76 -1.18 -4.27
N GLY A 48 3.46 -0.05 -4.36
CA GLY A 48 3.86 0.72 -3.18
C GLY A 48 2.67 1.27 -2.40
N ILE A 49 1.73 1.91 -3.09
CA ILE A 49 0.50 2.47 -2.49
C ILE A 49 -0.38 1.36 -1.92
N PHE A 50 -0.59 0.29 -2.71
CA PHE A 50 -1.36 -0.88 -2.29
C PHE A 50 -0.75 -1.54 -1.06
N GLY A 51 0.56 -1.79 -1.06
CA GLY A 51 1.27 -2.44 0.04
C GLY A 51 1.20 -1.64 1.34
N HIS A 52 1.29 -0.31 1.25
CA HIS A 52 1.13 0.56 2.41
C HIS A 52 -0.30 0.47 2.98
N GLY A 53 -1.33 0.62 2.15
CA GLY A 53 -2.72 0.53 2.58
C GLY A 53 -3.10 -0.86 3.12
N ALA A 54 -2.71 -1.92 2.40
CA ALA A 54 -2.98 -3.31 2.79
C ALA A 54 -2.24 -3.69 4.07
N GLY A 55 -0.98 -3.28 4.21
CA GLY A 55 -0.18 -3.49 5.42
C GLY A 55 -0.84 -2.87 6.64
N GLU A 56 -1.35 -1.64 6.52
CA GLU A 56 -2.04 -1.00 7.64
C GLU A 56 -3.39 -1.66 7.98
N LEU A 57 -4.14 -2.12 6.98
CA LEU A 57 -5.38 -2.88 7.20
C LEU A 57 -5.12 -4.22 7.91
N ILE A 58 -4.14 -4.98 7.43
CA ILE A 58 -3.74 -6.26 8.03
C ILE A 58 -3.24 -6.04 9.45
N SER A 59 -2.41 -5.02 9.67
CA SER A 59 -1.88 -4.69 10.99
C SER A 59 -3.02 -4.35 11.96
N ARG A 60 -3.99 -3.52 11.55
CA ARG A 60 -5.20 -3.25 12.36
C ARG A 60 -6.02 -4.50 12.68
N LEU A 61 -6.17 -5.42 11.72
CA LEU A 61 -6.89 -6.67 11.93
C LEU A 61 -6.15 -7.60 12.91
N ALA A 62 -4.83 -7.72 12.77
CA ALA A 62 -4.00 -8.50 13.68
C ALA A 62 -4.04 -7.95 15.11
N MET A 63 -3.97 -6.63 15.27
CA MET A 63 -4.04 -5.93 16.55
C MET A 63 -5.42 -6.07 17.22
N LYS A 64 -6.49 -6.10 16.43
CA LYS A 64 -7.85 -6.37 16.94
C LYS A 64 -7.98 -7.79 17.52
N ASN A 65 -7.34 -8.76 16.88
CA ASN A 65 -7.37 -10.16 17.32
C ASN A 65 -6.40 -10.46 18.48
N ASN A 66 -5.39 -9.61 18.69
CA ASN A 66 -4.41 -9.78 19.77
C ASN A 66 -4.14 -8.46 20.53
N PRO A 67 -4.92 -8.16 21.58
CA PRO A 67 -4.80 -6.91 22.32
C PRO A 67 -3.48 -6.80 23.12
N ALA A 68 -2.82 -7.92 23.45
CA ALA A 68 -1.53 -7.92 24.14
C ALA A 68 -0.41 -7.46 23.20
N ALA A 69 -0.37 -8.00 21.98
CA ALA A 69 0.53 -7.53 20.93
C ALA A 69 0.29 -6.03 20.62
N ALA A 70 -0.98 -5.60 20.65
CA ALA A 70 -1.31 -4.21 20.41
C ALA A 70 -0.77 -3.23 21.43
N LYS A 71 -0.88 -3.58 22.72
CA LYS A 71 -0.28 -2.77 23.78
C LYS A 71 1.24 -2.71 23.71
N GLN A 72 1.90 -3.83 23.38
CA GLN A 72 3.36 -3.83 23.23
C GLN A 72 3.81 -2.90 22.10
N LEU A 73 3.13 -2.96 20.94
CA LEU A 73 3.43 -2.08 19.81
C LEU A 73 3.22 -0.59 20.14
N GLU A 74 2.15 -0.26 20.87
CA GLU A 74 1.94 1.13 21.32
C GLU A 74 3.03 1.61 22.28
N ILE A 75 3.48 0.75 23.21
CA ILE A 75 4.57 1.09 24.13
C ILE A 75 5.85 1.31 23.34
N GLU A 76 6.20 0.42 22.41
CA GLU A 76 7.43 0.52 21.61
C GLU A 76 7.46 1.75 20.70
N GLN A 77 6.31 2.14 20.13
CA GLN A 77 6.20 3.36 19.31
C GLN A 77 6.20 4.66 20.10
N LYS A 78 5.70 4.64 21.34
CA LYS A 78 5.65 5.81 22.23
C LYS A 78 6.76 5.80 23.27
N ASP A 79 7.70 4.85 23.18
CA ASP A 79 8.82 4.77 24.10
C ASP A 79 9.68 6.01 23.89
N GLU A 80 9.77 6.81 24.94
CA GLU A 80 10.54 8.04 25.00
C GLU A 80 12.05 7.81 24.78
N ARG A 81 12.53 6.56 24.89
CA ARG A 81 13.90 6.16 24.54
C ARG A 81 14.12 5.90 23.05
N ASN A 82 13.04 5.68 22.28
CA ASN A 82 13.07 5.54 20.82
C ASN A 82 12.88 6.89 20.10
N LEU A 83 12.77 8.00 20.85
CA LEU A 83 12.80 9.35 20.30
C LEU A 83 14.26 9.72 20.01
N GLU A 84 14.66 9.62 18.75
CA GLU A 84 15.91 10.22 18.23
C GLU A 84 15.85 11.76 18.24
#